data_AF-S8DYH4-F1
#
_entry.id   AF-S8DYH4-F1
#
_cell.length_a   1.000
_cell.length_b   1.000
_cell.length_c   1.000
_cell.angle_alpha   90.00
_cell.angle_beta   90.00
_cell.angle_gamma   90.00
#
_symmetry.space_group_name_H-M   'P 1'
#
loop_
_entity.id
_entity.type
_entity.pdbx_description
1 polymer ?
#
loop_
_entity_poly.entity_id
_entity_poly.type
_entity_poly.pdbx_seq_one_letter_code
_entity_poly.pdbx_strand_id
1 'polypeptide(L)'
;RFAYFSRASLEYIVKSRKMPDVIHIHNWQTSLVGPLFWDVFVNEGLERTRIVLTCQGLESQRLEEPGKLALCGLDPSSLFRPDRLQDNDKPHLVNILKGGVVYSNRVILMSSFLSKGEIIDGYGHGLEHTLATHRHKLMIAPHGLDSS
;
A
#
# COMPACT_ATOMS: atom_id res chain seq x y z
N ARG A 1 13.30 -1.07 9.43
CA ARG A 1 12.28 -1.41 10.46
C ARG A 1 10.98 -1.90 9.83
N PHE A 2 10.23 -1.06 9.11
CA PHE A 2 8.91 -1.43 8.57
C PHE A 2 8.92 -2.49 7.46
N ALA A 3 9.95 -2.52 6.62
CA ALA A 3 10.14 -3.59 5.63
C ALA A 3 10.31 -4.97 6.30
N TYR A 4 11.14 -5.03 7.36
CA TYR A 4 11.31 -6.23 8.17
C TYR A 4 9.99 -6.64 8.86
N PHE A 5 9.30 -5.69 9.49
CA PHE A 5 7.99 -5.94 10.11
C PHE A 5 6.99 -6.52 9.10
N SER A 6 6.84 -5.89 7.93
CA SER A 6 5.91 -6.31 6.88
C SER A 6 6.17 -7.76 6.42
N ARG A 7 7.45 -8.10 6.19
CA ARG A 7 7.83 -9.47 5.82
C ARG A 7 7.62 -10.45 6.97
N ALA A 8 8.06 -10.12 8.17
CA ALA A 8 7.93 -10.99 9.35
C ALA A 8 6.46 -11.29 9.68
N SER A 9 5.55 -10.33 9.50
CA SER A 9 4.11 -10.54 9.67
C SER A 9 3.55 -11.57 8.68
N LEU A 10 3.93 -11.50 7.40
CA LEU A 10 3.52 -12.48 6.38
C LEU A 10 4.13 -13.86 6.64
N GLU A 11 5.42 -13.93 6.99
CA GLU A 11 6.06 -15.18 7.39
C GLU A 11 5.38 -15.81 8.61
N TYR A 12 4.98 -15.00 9.59
CA TYR A 12 4.23 -15.49 10.74
C TYR A 12 2.87 -16.06 10.34
N ILE A 13 2.11 -15.38 9.47
CA ILE A 13 0.82 -15.87 8.96
C ILE A 13 0.99 -17.26 8.34
N VAL A 14 1.97 -17.43 7.45
CA VAL A 14 2.25 -18.71 6.79
C VAL A 14 2.72 -19.78 7.79
N LYS A 15 3.74 -19.48 8.61
CA LYS A 15 4.30 -20.44 9.57
C LYS A 15 3.30 -20.87 10.64
N SER A 16 2.38 -19.98 11.04
CA SER A 16 1.30 -20.28 11.98
C SER A 16 0.07 -20.90 11.31
N ARG A 17 0.10 -21.13 9.99
CA ARG A 17 -0.99 -21.71 9.18
C ARG A 17 -2.30 -20.93 9.33
N LYS A 18 -2.22 -19.61 9.52
CA LYS A 18 -3.40 -18.75 9.51
C LYS A 18 -3.80 -18.47 8.07
N MET A 19 -5.10 -18.49 7.82
CA MET A 19 -5.69 -18.19 6.50
C MET A 19 -6.68 -17.04 6.65
N PRO A 20 -6.20 -15.79 6.87
CA PRO A 20 -7.10 -14.66 7.01
C PRO A 20 -7.82 -14.38 5.69
N ASP A 21 -9.12 -14.07 5.74
CA ASP A 21 -9.84 -13.59 4.56
C ASP A 21 -9.33 -12.21 4.13
N VAL A 22 -8.94 -11.38 5.11
CA VAL A 22 -8.46 -10.01 4.87
C VAL A 22 -7.21 -9.72 5.69
N ILE A 23 -6.23 -9.11 5.04
CA ILE A 23 -5.10 -8.43 5.68
C ILE A 23 -5.33 -6.93 5.54
N HIS A 24 -5.52 -6.25 6.66
CA HIS A 24 -5.69 -4.81 6.70
C HIS A 24 -4.36 -4.13 7.04
N ILE A 25 -3.90 -3.27 6.15
CA ILE A 25 -2.65 -2.52 6.24
C ILE A 25 -2.94 -1.03 6.36
N HIS A 26 -2.05 -0.30 7.02
CA HIS A 26 -2.20 1.11 7.35
C HIS A 26 -0.97 1.91 6.91
N ASN A 27 -1.24 2.97 6.14
CA ASN A 27 -0.26 3.97 5.71
C ASN A 27 0.96 3.39 4.98
N TRP A 28 1.96 4.23 4.71
CA TRP A 28 3.20 3.83 4.05
C TRP A 28 3.98 2.79 4.88
N GLN A 29 3.85 2.80 6.21
CA GLN A 29 4.57 1.95 7.14
C GLN A 29 4.31 0.45 6.91
N THR A 30 3.14 0.07 6.40
CA THR A 30 2.82 -1.35 6.11
C THR A 30 2.46 -1.59 4.65
N SER A 31 2.59 -0.57 3.79
CA SER A 31 2.26 -0.68 2.37
C SER A 31 3.10 -1.71 1.61
N LEU A 32 4.32 -2.02 2.07
CA LEU A 32 5.15 -3.10 1.48
C LEU A 32 4.55 -4.49 1.63
N VAL A 33 3.61 -4.71 2.56
CA VAL A 33 2.86 -5.98 2.64
C VAL A 33 2.15 -6.28 1.33
N GLY A 34 1.66 -5.27 0.60
CA GLY A 34 1.01 -5.42 -0.70
C GLY A 34 1.85 -6.19 -1.71
N PRO A 35 2.95 -5.62 -2.23
CA PRO A 35 3.83 -6.31 -3.17
C PRO A 35 4.42 -7.60 -2.61
N LEU A 36 4.81 -7.64 -1.31
CA LEU A 36 5.32 -8.87 -0.70
C LEU A 36 4.30 -10.00 -0.76
N PHE A 37 3.04 -9.71 -0.43
CA PHE A 37 1.98 -10.69 -0.45
C PHE A 37 1.82 -11.28 -1.85
N TRP A 38 1.65 -10.44 -2.87
CA TRP A 38 1.37 -10.93 -4.23
C TRP A 38 2.56 -11.61 -4.90
N ASP A 39 3.78 -11.13 -4.67
CA ASP A 39 4.96 -11.65 -5.36
C ASP A 39 5.59 -12.85 -4.63
N VAL A 40 5.41 -12.97 -3.31
CA VAL A 40 6.13 -13.94 -2.48
C VAL A 40 5.21 -14.90 -1.73
N PHE A 41 4.09 -14.43 -1.17
CA PHE A 41 3.33 -15.22 -0.17
C PHE A 41 1.97 -15.73 -0.64
N VAL A 42 1.42 -15.24 -1.75
CA VAL A 42 0.04 -15.57 -2.16
C VAL A 42 -0.17 -17.08 -2.38
N ASN A 43 0.84 -17.77 -2.90
CA ASN A 43 0.81 -19.21 -3.19
C ASN A 43 1.15 -20.10 -1.98
N GLU A 44 1.32 -19.51 -0.80
CA GLU A 44 1.56 -20.24 0.46
C GLU A 44 0.22 -20.55 1.18
N GLY A 45 -0.85 -20.77 0.42
CA GLY A 45 -2.21 -21.01 0.93
C GLY A 45 -3.01 -19.74 1.25
N LEU A 46 -2.64 -18.59 0.66
CA LEU A 46 -3.28 -17.28 0.87
C LEU A 46 -4.00 -16.75 -0.36
N GLU A 47 -4.29 -17.58 -1.36
CA GLU A 47 -4.83 -17.17 -2.67
C GLU A 47 -6.21 -16.49 -2.56
N ARG A 48 -6.95 -16.83 -1.50
CA ARG A 48 -8.26 -16.26 -1.18
C ARG A 48 -8.17 -14.97 -0.37
N THR A 49 -7.04 -14.69 0.27
CA THR A 49 -6.84 -13.51 1.10
C THR A 49 -6.90 -12.25 0.24
N ARG A 50 -7.45 -11.17 0.81
CA ARG A 50 -7.52 -9.84 0.19
C ARG A 50 -6.84 -8.81 1.07
N ILE A 51 -6.35 -7.74 0.44
CA ILE A 51 -5.64 -6.65 1.11
C ILE A 51 -6.50 -5.40 1.10
N VAL A 52 -6.65 -4.77 2.27
CA VAL A 52 -7.26 -3.45 2.42
C VAL A 52 -6.20 -2.50 2.95
N LEU A 53 -6.00 -1.36 2.29
CA LEU A 53 -5.17 -0.26 2.80
C LEU A 53 -6.04 0.83 3.39
N THR A 54 -5.68 1.35 4.56
CA THR A 54 -6.18 2.65 5.05
C THR A 54 -5.05 3.67 5.05
N CYS A 55 -5.28 4.83 4.43
CA CYS A 55 -4.41 5.99 4.46
C CYS A 55 -5.01 7.06 5.38
N GLN A 56 -4.30 7.42 6.44
CA GLN A 56 -4.64 8.53 7.34
C GLN A 56 -4.33 9.90 6.72
N GLY A 57 -3.46 9.90 5.70
CA GLY A 57 -3.03 11.07 4.96
C GLY A 57 -2.20 10.62 3.76
N LEU A 58 -2.04 11.51 2.79
CA LEU A 58 -1.26 11.28 1.56
C LEU A 58 0.03 12.10 1.55
N GLU A 59 0.25 12.97 2.53
CA GLU A 59 1.46 13.76 2.69
C GLU A 59 2.67 12.89 3.06
N SER A 60 2.45 11.81 3.83
CA SER A 60 3.49 10.88 4.25
C SER A 60 3.50 9.64 3.36
N GLN A 61 4.30 9.66 2.29
CA GLN A 61 4.32 8.56 1.30
C GLN A 61 5.52 7.63 1.41
N ARG A 62 6.61 8.14 2.00
CA ARG A 62 7.95 7.55 2.08
C ARG A 62 8.52 7.19 0.69
N LEU A 63 9.57 7.92 0.31
CA LEU A 63 10.34 7.63 -0.89
C LEU A 63 11.65 6.92 -0.52
N GLU A 64 12.05 5.96 -1.35
CA GLU A 64 13.27 5.18 -1.15
C GLU A 64 13.99 4.90 -2.47
N GLU A 65 15.28 4.57 -2.37
CA GLU A 65 16.06 4.04 -3.50
C GLU A 65 15.52 2.66 -3.91
N PRO A 66 15.34 2.37 -5.21
CA PRO A 66 14.78 1.10 -5.68
C PRO A 66 15.51 -0.14 -5.13
N GLY A 67 16.84 -0.08 -5.05
CA GLY A 67 17.67 -1.18 -4.54
C GLY A 67 17.34 -1.60 -3.10
N LYS A 68 16.73 -0.73 -2.29
CA LYS A 68 16.33 -1.07 -0.92
C LYS A 68 15.17 -2.06 -0.85
N LEU A 69 14.41 -2.25 -1.93
CA LEU A 69 13.35 -3.28 -1.98
C LEU A 69 13.91 -4.69 -1.80
N ALA A 70 15.13 -4.95 -2.31
CA ALA A 70 15.82 -6.23 -2.15
C ALA A 70 16.09 -6.60 -0.68
N LEU A 71 16.20 -5.61 0.23
CA LEU A 71 16.41 -5.85 1.66
C LEU A 71 15.25 -6.58 2.35
N CYS A 72 14.06 -6.57 1.74
CA CYS A 72 12.92 -7.36 2.18
C CYS A 72 12.55 -8.49 1.22
N GLY A 73 13.46 -8.83 0.29
CA GLY A 73 13.30 -9.93 -0.66
C GLY A 73 12.26 -9.67 -1.76
N LEU A 74 12.00 -8.40 -2.07
CA LEU A 74 11.32 -7.99 -3.30
C LEU A 74 12.34 -7.79 -4.41
N ASP A 75 11.96 -8.04 -5.65
CA ASP A 75 12.79 -7.76 -6.83
C ASP A 75 12.61 -6.28 -7.25
N PRO A 76 13.65 -5.43 -7.15
CA PRO A 76 13.54 -4.04 -7.58
C PRO A 76 13.23 -3.89 -9.07
N SER A 77 13.71 -4.80 -9.92
CA SER A 77 13.59 -4.64 -11.37
C SER A 77 12.15 -4.82 -11.87
N SER A 78 11.40 -5.73 -11.26
CA SER A 78 9.98 -5.94 -11.55
C SER A 78 9.07 -4.85 -10.96
N LEU A 79 9.48 -4.22 -9.85
CA LEU A 79 8.66 -3.25 -9.11
C LEU A 79 8.95 -1.79 -9.41
N PHE A 80 10.14 -1.45 -9.90
CA PHE A 80 10.53 -0.08 -10.22
C PHE A 80 10.00 0.34 -11.59
N ARG A 81 8.67 0.49 -11.67
CA ARG A 81 7.93 0.82 -12.89
C ARG A 81 6.79 1.80 -12.62
N PRO A 82 6.35 2.59 -13.62
CA PRO A 82 5.29 3.59 -13.45
C PRO A 82 3.97 3.00 -12.95
N ASP A 83 3.61 1.80 -13.43
CA ASP A 83 2.40 1.07 -13.03
C ASP A 83 2.56 0.27 -11.72
N ARG A 84 3.67 0.48 -11.01
CA ARG A 84 4.06 -0.18 -9.77
C ARG A 84 4.51 0.84 -8.73
N LEU A 85 5.72 0.69 -8.18
CA LEU A 85 6.20 1.50 -7.07
C LEU A 85 6.95 2.75 -7.50
N GLN A 86 7.27 2.95 -8.78
CA GLN A 86 8.02 4.16 -9.20
C GLN A 86 7.23 5.42 -8.82
N ASP A 87 7.90 6.39 -8.19
CA ASP A 87 7.25 7.65 -7.82
C ASP A 87 6.86 8.48 -9.06
N ASN A 88 5.74 9.20 -8.97
CA ASN A 88 5.23 9.98 -10.11
C ASN A 88 6.05 11.26 -10.34
N ASP A 89 6.50 11.92 -9.26
CA ASP A 89 7.18 13.22 -9.33
C ASP A 89 8.71 13.06 -9.31
N LYS A 90 9.22 12.04 -8.62
CA LYS A 90 10.64 11.70 -8.48
C LYS A 90 10.91 10.32 -9.10
N PRO A 91 10.91 10.19 -10.44
CA PRO A 91 10.91 8.90 -11.13
C PRO A 91 12.17 8.04 -10.90
N HIS A 92 13.22 8.55 -10.26
CA HIS A 92 14.39 7.78 -9.83
C HIS A 92 14.17 7.03 -8.50
N LEU A 93 13.07 7.31 -7.78
CA LEU A 93 12.74 6.72 -6.50
C LEU A 93 11.52 5.80 -6.60
N VAL A 94 11.37 4.94 -5.59
CA VAL A 94 10.12 4.23 -5.32
C VAL A 94 9.32 4.92 -4.22
N ASN A 95 8.01 4.90 -4.37
CA ASN A 95 7.03 5.41 -3.44
C ASN A 95 6.31 4.26 -2.74
N ILE A 96 6.54 4.14 -1.44
CA ILE A 96 6.06 3.00 -0.67
C ILE A 96 4.54 3.04 -0.51
N LEU A 97 3.94 4.21 -0.28
CA LEU A 97 2.48 4.34 -0.19
C LEU A 97 1.80 4.06 -1.54
N LYS A 98 2.38 4.52 -2.64
CA LYS A 98 1.91 4.17 -4.00
C LYS A 98 1.83 2.66 -4.18
N GLY A 99 2.85 1.93 -3.74
CA GLY A 99 2.83 0.47 -3.72
C GLY A 99 1.62 -0.10 -2.97
N GLY A 100 1.31 0.44 -1.79
CA GLY A 100 0.12 0.06 -1.05
C GLY A 100 -1.18 0.30 -1.84
N VAL A 101 -1.30 1.47 -2.49
CA VAL A 101 -2.45 1.80 -3.34
C VAL A 101 -2.57 0.83 -4.51
N VAL A 102 -1.47 0.55 -5.22
CA VAL A 102 -1.45 -0.32 -6.40
C VAL A 102 -1.83 -1.76 -6.02
N TYR A 103 -1.26 -2.30 -4.95
CA TYR A 103 -1.38 -3.72 -4.60
C TYR A 103 -2.53 -4.07 -3.65
N SER A 104 -3.26 -3.10 -3.10
CA SER A 104 -4.43 -3.40 -2.26
C SER A 104 -5.69 -3.64 -3.10
N ASN A 105 -6.56 -4.56 -2.66
CA ASN A 105 -7.86 -4.80 -3.29
C ASN A 105 -8.85 -3.66 -3.02
N ARG A 106 -8.76 -3.02 -1.84
CA ARG A 106 -9.50 -1.79 -1.49
C ARG A 106 -8.55 -0.79 -0.82
N VAL A 107 -8.84 0.48 -1.01
CA VAL A 107 -8.10 1.58 -0.37
C VAL A 107 -9.10 2.53 0.28
N ILE A 108 -8.91 2.80 1.55
CA ILE A 108 -9.71 3.73 2.35
C ILE A 108 -8.85 4.97 2.56
N LEU A 109 -9.32 6.11 2.06
CA LEU A 109 -8.72 7.41 2.30
C LEU A 109 -9.48 8.05 3.46
N MET A 110 -8.77 8.31 4.57
CA MET A 110 -9.37 9.01 5.69
C MET A 110 -9.41 10.50 5.40
N SER A 111 -10.61 11.08 5.45
CA SER A 111 -10.81 12.51 5.30
C SER A 111 -12.17 12.91 5.88
N SER A 112 -12.17 13.97 6.70
CA SER A 112 -13.41 14.54 7.24
C SER A 112 -13.97 15.67 6.37
N PHE A 113 -13.20 16.20 5.42
CA PHE A 113 -13.53 17.43 4.70
C PHE A 113 -13.45 17.30 3.18
N LEU A 114 -12.63 16.39 2.67
CA LEU A 114 -12.40 16.22 1.23
C LEU A 114 -13.13 14.97 0.73
N SER A 115 -13.87 15.14 -0.34
CA SER A 115 -14.45 14.04 -1.09
C SER A 115 -13.39 13.27 -1.89
N LYS A 116 -13.78 12.09 -2.36
CA LYS A 116 -12.95 11.26 -3.25
C LYS A 116 -12.54 11.99 -4.53
N GLY A 117 -13.42 12.84 -5.08
CA GLY A 117 -13.12 13.60 -6.29
C GLY A 117 -12.03 14.63 -6.04
N GLU A 118 -12.21 15.44 -4.99
CA GLU A 118 -11.24 16.49 -4.61
C GLU A 118 -9.85 15.91 -4.35
N ILE A 119 -9.76 14.77 -3.65
CA ILE A 119 -8.47 14.11 -3.40
C ILE A 119 -7.81 13.64 -4.70
N ILE A 120 -8.58 13.07 -5.63
CA ILE A 120 -8.03 12.61 -6.92
C ILE A 120 -7.58 13.80 -7.78
N ASP A 121 -8.33 14.90 -7.76
CA ASP A 121 -8.19 16.00 -8.72
C ASP A 121 -7.15 17.04 -8.31
N GLY A 122 -6.77 17.13 -7.03
CA GLY A 122 -5.78 18.13 -6.59
C GLY A 122 -5.19 17.99 -5.19
N TYR A 123 -5.63 17.02 -4.38
CA TYR A 123 -5.09 16.79 -3.03
C TYR A 123 -4.45 15.40 -2.88
N GLY A 124 -3.94 14.85 -3.98
CA GLY A 124 -3.29 13.55 -4.03
C GLY A 124 -1.82 13.58 -3.60
N HIS A 125 -1.23 14.77 -3.47
CA HIS A 125 0.17 14.99 -3.13
C HIS A 125 1.14 14.30 -4.10
N GLY A 126 0.86 14.35 -5.42
CA GLY A 126 1.65 13.65 -6.45
C GLY A 126 1.12 12.26 -6.77
N LEU A 127 0.12 11.75 -6.04
CA LEU A 127 -0.56 10.48 -6.34
C LEU A 127 -1.82 10.62 -7.19
N GLU A 128 -2.16 11.82 -7.69
CA GLU A 128 -3.40 12.10 -8.44
C GLU A 128 -3.61 11.09 -9.57
N HIS A 129 -2.59 10.87 -10.40
CA HIS A 129 -2.65 9.89 -11.48
C HIS A 129 -2.84 8.45 -10.99
N THR A 130 -2.12 8.06 -9.92
CA THR A 130 -2.25 6.72 -9.30
C THR A 130 -3.67 6.51 -8.76
N LEU A 131 -4.21 7.51 -8.05
CA LEU A 131 -5.54 7.47 -7.44
C LEU A 131 -6.63 7.47 -8.51
N ALA A 132 -6.49 8.27 -9.57
CA ALA A 132 -7.40 8.26 -10.71
C ALA A 132 -7.44 6.88 -11.39
N THR A 133 -6.28 6.28 -11.66
CA THR A 133 -6.16 4.94 -12.26
C THR A 133 -6.84 3.87 -11.39
N HIS A 134 -6.73 3.99 -10.07
CA HIS A 134 -7.31 3.06 -9.11
C HIS A 134 -8.64 3.51 -8.52
N ARG A 135 -9.34 4.47 -9.14
CA ARG A 135 -10.55 5.11 -8.60
C ARG A 135 -11.62 4.11 -8.17
N HIS A 136 -11.82 3.02 -8.90
CA HIS A 136 -12.87 2.03 -8.62
C HIS A 136 -12.73 1.33 -7.26
N LYS A 137 -11.51 1.26 -6.69
CA LYS A 137 -11.24 0.60 -5.41
C LYS A 137 -11.05 1.56 -4.22
N LEU A 138 -11.12 2.87 -4.45
CA LEU A 138 -11.02 3.88 -3.40
C LEU A 138 -12.36 4.12 -2.68
N MET A 139 -12.31 4.26 -1.35
CA MET A 139 -13.41 4.68 -0.49
C MET A 139 -12.96 5.83 0.41
N ILE A 140 -13.91 6.64 0.89
CA ILE A 140 -13.65 7.69 1.88
C ILE A 140 -14.26 7.25 3.20
N ALA A 141 -13.53 7.44 4.28
CA ALA A 141 -14.04 7.28 5.65
C ALA A 141 -13.68 8.53 6.48
N PRO A 142 -14.58 9.04 7.32
CA PRO A 142 -14.24 10.13 8.23
C PRO A 142 -13.25 9.66 9.30
N HIS A 143 -12.54 10.61 9.93
CA HIS A 143 -11.79 10.29 11.14
C HIS A 143 -12.76 9.90 12.25
N GLY A 144 -12.56 8.73 12.87
CA GLY A 144 -13.28 8.37 14.09
C GLY A 144 -12.91 9.34 15.20
N LEU A 145 -13.91 9.90 15.86
CA LEU A 145 -13.73 10.52 17.17
C LEU A 145 -13.90 9.40 18.19
N ASP A 146 -12.81 8.91 18.74
CA ASP A 146 -12.88 7.99 19.88
C ASP A 146 -13.36 8.79 21.10
N SER A 147 -14.66 8.73 21.38
CA SER A 147 -15.21 9.11 22.68
C SER A 147 -15.22 7.87 23.59
N SER A 148 -14.04 7.57 24.15
CA SER A 148 -13.76 6.55 25.20
C SER A 148 -13.79 5.07 24.80
#